data_AF-A0A3C1T3I6-F1
#
_entry.id   AF-A0A3C1T3I6-F1
#
_cell.length_a   1.000
_cell.length_b   1.000
_cell.length_c   1.000
_cell.angle_alpha   90.00
_cell.angle_beta   90.00
_cell.angle_gamma   90.00
#
_symmetry.space_group_name_H-M   'P 1'
#
loop_
_entity.id
_entity.type
_entity.pdbx_description
1 polymer ?
#
loop_
_entity_poly.entity_id
_entity_poly.type
_entity_poly.pdbx_seq_one_letter_code
_entity_poly.pdbx_strand_id
1 'polypeptide(L)'
;MLSKTHTKYIQSLQHKKFRDSANCFIAEGPKVVPELLGEGLFACKEVFALKDWLEANEQLQRIHDSVLFHEVQDFELEKISTLST
;
A
#
# COMPACT_ATOMS: atom_id res chain seq x y z
N MET A 1 -13.69 3.39 -0.61
CA MET A 1 -13.73 4.18 0.63
C MET A 1 -12.98 3.44 1.72
N LEU A 2 -11.87 4.00 2.19
CA LEU A 2 -10.99 3.44 3.20
C LEU A 2 -11.65 3.59 4.59
N SER A 3 -11.80 2.47 5.31
CA SER A 3 -12.43 2.50 6.64
C SER A 3 -11.53 3.21 7.66
N LYS A 4 -12.14 3.87 8.66
CA LYS A 4 -11.39 4.53 9.74
C LYS A 4 -10.47 3.56 10.49
N THR A 5 -10.86 2.29 10.61
CA THR A 5 -10.06 1.24 11.25
C THR A 5 -8.81 0.92 10.42
N HIS A 6 -8.96 0.77 9.09
CA HIS A 6 -7.81 0.57 8.19
C HIS A 6 -6.87 1.76 8.19
N THR A 7 -7.41 2.99 8.07
CA THR A 7 -6.59 4.20 8.14
C THR A 7 -5.74 4.23 9.40
N LYS A 8 -6.34 3.96 10.57
CA LYS A 8 -5.60 3.90 11.85
C LYS A 8 -4.56 2.79 11.89
N TYR A 9 -4.87 1.62 11.32
CA TYR A 9 -3.92 0.52 11.26
C TYR A 9 -2.69 0.90 10.41
N ILE A 10 -2.90 1.41 9.20
CA ILE A 10 -1.82 1.82 8.31
C ILE A 10 -0.99 2.93 8.96
N GLN A 11 -1.65 3.96 9.52
CA GLN A 11 -0.95 5.02 10.28
C GLN A 11 -0.15 4.47 11.47
N SER A 12 -0.62 3.43 12.15
CA SER A 12 0.15 2.83 13.25
C SER A 12 1.48 2.24 12.79
N LEU A 13 1.56 1.70 11.56
CA LEU A 13 2.78 1.13 10.98
C LEU A 13 3.87 2.18 10.70
N GLN A 14 3.57 3.47 10.85
CA GLN A 14 4.58 4.53 10.81
C GLN A 14 5.53 4.46 12.02
N HIS A 15 5.09 3.89 13.14
CA HIS A 15 5.93 3.69 14.33
C HIS A 15 6.58 2.31 14.34
N LYS A 16 7.89 2.28 14.63
CA LYS A 16 8.70 1.04 14.70
C LYS A 16 8.07 -0.04 15.59
N LYS A 17 7.58 0.33 16.77
CA LYS A 17 6.93 -0.60 17.71
C LYS A 17 5.82 -1.42 17.05
N PHE A 18 4.97 -0.77 16.25
CA PHE A 18 3.84 -1.44 15.60
C PHE A 18 4.29 -2.26 14.39
N ARG A 19 5.30 -1.80 13.64
CA ARG A 19 5.92 -2.61 12.58
C ARG A 19 6.51 -3.89 13.11
N ASP A 20 7.26 -3.81 14.20
CA ASP A 20 7.91 -4.95 14.83
C ASP A 20 6.83 -5.94 15.35
N SER A 21 5.75 -5.45 15.95
CA SER A 21 4.67 -6.33 16.44
C SER A 21 3.81 -6.93 15.33
N ALA A 22 3.56 -6.19 14.24
CA ALA A 22 2.74 -6.65 13.12
C ALA A 22 3.54 -7.41 12.06
N ASN A 23 4.88 -7.39 12.17
CA ASN A 23 5.82 -7.83 11.15
C ASN A 23 5.46 -7.28 9.76
N CYS A 24 5.18 -5.97 9.69
CA CYS A 24 4.70 -5.29 8.49
C CYS A 24 5.35 -3.91 8.37
N PHE A 25 5.51 -3.45 7.14
CA PHE A 25 6.00 -2.10 6.83
C PHE A 25 5.15 -1.47 5.74
N ILE A 26 5.32 -0.16 5.56
CA ILE A 26 4.68 0.61 4.50
C ILE A 26 5.76 0.87 3.43
N ALA A 27 5.40 0.65 2.17
CA ALA A 27 6.14 1.14 1.02
C ALA A 27 5.23 2.10 0.25
N GLU A 28 5.75 3.29 -0.07
CA GLU A 28 4.99 4.32 -0.76
C GLU A 28 5.80 4.87 -1.94
N GLY A 29 5.10 5.21 -3.03
CA GLY A 29 5.69 5.80 -4.23
C GLY A 29 5.45 4.98 -5.50
N PRO A 30 5.19 5.65 -6.65
CA PRO A 30 4.77 4.99 -7.89
C PRO A 30 5.85 4.10 -8.52
N LYS A 31 7.12 4.28 -8.14
CA LYS A 31 8.27 3.48 -8.60
C LYS A 31 8.64 2.37 -7.61
N VAL A 32 8.65 2.68 -6.32
CA VAL A 32 9.07 1.76 -5.25
C VAL A 32 8.11 0.58 -5.13
N VAL A 33 6.80 0.83 -5.23
CA VAL A 33 5.79 -0.22 -5.04
C VAL A 33 5.88 -1.32 -6.11
N PRO A 34 5.95 -1.01 -7.44
CA PRO A 34 6.15 -2.03 -8.45
C PRO A 34 7.45 -2.81 -8.31
N GLU A 35 8.56 -2.14 -7.96
CA GLU A 35 9.87 -2.77 -7.79
C GLU A 35 9.83 -3.81 -6.66
N LEU A 36 9.29 -3.44 -5.50
CA LEU A 36 9.17 -4.35 -4.35
C LEU A 36 8.24 -5.53 -4.62
N LEU A 37 7.16 -5.32 -5.37
CA LEU A 37 6.25 -6.40 -5.77
C LEU A 37 6.94 -7.36 -6.74
N GLY A 38 7.68 -6.83 -7.72
CA GLY A 38 8.39 -7.62 -8.72
C GLY A 38 9.58 -8.43 -8.18
N GLU A 39 10.25 -7.97 -7.12
CA GLU A 39 11.35 -8.71 -6.49
C GLU A 39 10.89 -9.99 -5.78
N GLY A 40 9.62 -10.05 -5.33
CA GLY A 40 9.06 -11.22 -4.65
C GLY A 40 9.70 -11.53 -3.28
N LEU A 41 10.50 -10.62 -2.72
CA LEU A 41 11.17 -10.78 -1.43
C LEU A 41 10.21 -10.66 -0.23
N PHE A 42 9.02 -10.09 -0.46
CA PHE A 42 8.05 -9.81 0.59
C PHE A 42 6.65 -10.29 0.20
N ALA A 43 5.91 -10.81 1.19
CA ALA A 43 4.50 -11.10 1.02
C ALA A 43 3.68 -9.81 1.18
N CYS A 44 3.41 -9.13 0.07
CA CYS A 44 2.53 -7.97 0.07
C CYS A 44 1.12 -8.40 0.52
N LYS A 45 0.52 -7.62 1.43
CA LYS A 45 -0.85 -7.87 1.91
C LYS A 45 -1.87 -7.10 1.08
N GLU A 46 -1.64 -5.80 0.96
CA GLU A 46 -2.60 -4.86 0.39
C GLU A 46 -1.87 -3.73 -0.33
N VAL A 47 -2.42 -3.27 -1.44
CA VAL A 47 -1.96 -2.10 -2.20
C VAL A 47 -3.11 -1.10 -2.28
N PHE A 48 -2.85 0.14 -1.86
CA PHE A 48 -3.80 1.25 -1.97
C PHE A 48 -3.32 2.20 -3.05
N ALA A 49 -4.10 2.38 -4.10
CA ALA A 49 -3.70 3.22 -5.23
C ALA A 49 -4.89 3.93 -5.87
N LEU A 50 -4.58 5.03 -6.58
CA LEU A 50 -5.54 5.71 -7.44
C LEU A 50 -5.90 4.82 -8.62
N LYS A 51 -7.11 5.03 -9.16
CA LYS A 51 -7.64 4.29 -10.31
C LYS A 51 -6.67 4.27 -11.48
N ASP A 52 -6.16 5.43 -11.90
CA ASP A 52 -5.27 5.55 -13.06
C ASP A 52 -3.98 4.73 -12.88
N TRP A 53 -3.48 4.63 -11.65
CA TRP A 53 -2.30 3.81 -11.36
C TRP A 53 -2.62 2.32 -11.43
N LEU A 54 -3.78 1.89 -10.91
CA LEU A 54 -4.22 0.51 -11.01
C LEU A 54 -4.40 0.07 -12.47
N GLU A 55 -5.04 0.92 -13.29
CA GLU A 55 -5.24 0.67 -14.71
C GLU A 55 -3.90 0.59 -15.47
N ALA A 56 -2.96 1.50 -15.19
CA ALA A 56 -1.62 1.47 -15.78
C ALA A 56 -0.79 0.23 -15.37
N ASN A 57 -1.13 -0.41 -14.25
CA ASN A 57 -0.42 -1.55 -13.68
C ASN A 57 -1.29 -2.83 -13.63
N GLU A 58 -2.25 -3.00 -14.54
CA GLU A 58 -3.17 -4.14 -14.54
C GLU A 58 -2.44 -5.50 -14.56
N GLN A 59 -1.34 -5.59 -15.30
CA GLN A 59 -0.52 -6.82 -15.36
C GLN A 59 0.04 -7.19 -13.98
N LEU A 60 0.38 -6.20 -13.15
CA LEU A 60 0.89 -6.44 -11.80
C LEU A 60 -0.21 -7.04 -10.92
N GLN A 61 -1.46 -6.61 -11.08
CA GLN A 61 -2.60 -7.18 -10.37
C GLN A 61 -2.81 -8.67 -10.71
N ARG A 62 -2.65 -9.03 -11.99
CA ARG A 62 -2.80 -10.41 -12.49
C ARG A 62 -1.69 -11.37 -12.05
N ILE A 63 -0.49 -10.85 -11.79
CA ILE A 63 0.64 -11.67 -11.33
C ILE A 63 0.55 -11.89 -9.81
N HIS A 64 -0.03 -10.94 -9.09
CA HIS A 64 -0.13 -10.92 -7.64
C HIS A 64 -1.55 -11.18 -7.14
N ASP A 65 -2.15 -12.31 -7.55
CA ASP A 65 -3.53 -12.69 -7.20
C ASP A 65 -3.81 -12.77 -5.69
N SER A 66 -2.77 -12.97 -4.87
CA SER A 66 -2.90 -13.01 -3.41
C SER A 66 -2.91 -11.63 -2.74
N VAL A 67 -2.61 -10.56 -3.48
CA VAL A 67 -2.53 -9.19 -2.97
C VAL A 67 -3.89 -8.51 -3.15
N LEU A 68 -4.39 -7.86 -2.11
CA LEU A 68 -5.63 -7.09 -2.22
C LEU A 68 -5.33 -5.69 -2.77
N PHE A 69 -5.88 -5.37 -3.93
CA PHE A 69 -5.78 -4.04 -4.52
C PHE A 69 -7.02 -3.21 -4.15
N HIS A 70 -6.78 -2.03 -3.60
CA HIS A 70 -7.81 -1.10 -3.16
C HIS A 70 -7.71 0.19 -3.97
N GLU A 71 -8.73 0.46 -4.79
CA GLU A 71 -8.93 1.78 -5.38
C GLU A 71 -9.32 2.77 -4.27
N VAL A 72 -8.53 3.83 -4.13
CA VAL A 72 -8.76 4.92 -3.18
C VAL A 72 -8.76 6.26 -3.88
N GLN A 73 -9.35 7.27 -3.24
CA GLN A 73 -9.30 8.66 -3.72
C GLN A 73 -8.07 9.38 -3.17
N ASP A 74 -7.65 10.49 -3.79
CA ASP A 74 -6.49 11.28 -3.37
C ASP A 74 -6.50 11.64 -1.89
N PHE A 75 -7.64 12.13 -1.39
CA PHE A 75 -7.79 12.52 0.03
C PHE A 75 -7.74 11.33 1.00
N GLU A 76 -7.94 10.11 0.53
CA GLU A 76 -7.82 8.88 1.34
C GLU A 76 -6.37 8.42 1.40
N LEU A 77 -5.66 8.52 0.26
CA LEU A 77 -4.24 8.21 0.16
C LEU A 77 -3.41 9.20 0.98
N GLU A 78 -3.74 10.49 0.94
CA GLU A 78 -3.09 11.54 1.74
C GLU A 78 -3.15 11.24 3.25
N LYS A 79 -4.26 10.67 3.73
CA LYS A 79 -4.43 10.35 5.16
C LYS A 79 -3.49 9.26 5.66
N ILE A 80 -3.03 8.37 4.78
CA ILE A 80 -2.18 7.22 5.15
C ILE A 80 -0.72 7.39 4.75
N SER A 81 -0.43 8.38 3.91
CA SER A 81 0.92 8.74 3.44
C SER A 81 1.83 9.18 4.59
N THR A 82 3.13 8.86 4.48
CA THR A 82 4.20 9.46 5.29
C THR A 82 5.06 10.46 4.52
N LEU A 83 4.82 10.64 3.23
CA LEU A 83 5.54 11.61 2.42
C LEU A 83 5.20 13.02 2.91
N SER A 84 6.23 13.75 3.32
CA SER A 84 6.16 15.19 3.56
C SER A 84 6.54 15.91 2.26
N THR A 85 5.72 16.87 1.84
CA THR A 85 6.04 17.77 0.72
C THR A 85 6.83 18.97 1.23
#